data_AF-A0A2J6QL06-F1
#
_entry.id   AF-A0A2J6QL06-F1
#
_cell.length_a   1.000
_cell.length_b   1.000
_cell.length_c   1.000
_cell.angle_alpha   90.00
_cell.angle_beta   90.00
_cell.angle_gamma   90.00
#
_symmetry.space_group_name_H-M   'P 1'
#
loop_
_entity.id
_entity.type
_entity.pdbx_description
1 polymer ?
#
loop_
_entity_poly.entity_id
_entity_poly.type
_entity_poly.pdbx_seq_one_letter_code
_entity_poly.pdbx_strand_id
1 'polypeptide(L)' 'LKRSEYWSVLPVYTLDSYLQTITFQGLIIVTLFEEWLEFYLLPICNPFREIDIRNIIIMDNCSIHCNPRV' A
#
# COMPACT_ATOMS: atom_id res chain seq x y z
N LEU A 1 18.81 22.77 -15.35
CA LEU A 1 17.62 22.53 -14.50
C LEU A 1 17.98 21.46 -13.48
N LYS A 2 18.06 21.78 -12.18
CA LYS A 2 18.16 20.77 -11.12
C LYS A 2 16.82 20.04 -11.08
N ARG A 3 16.80 18.73 -11.32
CA ARG A 3 15.60 17.91 -11.14
C ARG A 3 15.23 17.98 -9.66
N SER A 4 14.03 18.43 -9.33
CA SER A 4 13.53 18.38 -7.95
C SER A 4 13.48 16.92 -7.51
N GLU A 5 13.92 16.66 -6.29
CA GLU A 5 13.75 15.36 -5.67
C GLU A 5 12.27 15.22 -5.30
N TYR A 6 11.63 14.16 -5.80
CA TYR A 6 10.25 13.83 -5.48
C TYR A 6 10.23 12.57 -4.63
N TRP A 7 9.40 12.59 -3.60
CA TRP A 7 9.21 11.49 -2.68
C TRP A 7 7.74 11.10 -2.71
N SER A 8 7.49 9.81 -2.87
CA SER A 8 6.16 9.21 -2.77
C SER A 8 6.00 8.59 -1.40
N VAL A 9 4.83 8.78 -0.80
CA VAL A 9 4.49 8.23 0.51
C VAL A 9 3.20 7.44 0.38
N LEU A 10 3.22 6.17 0.79
CA LEU A 10 2.06 5.26 0.79
C LEU A 10 1.69 4.91 2.23
N PRO A 11 0.81 5.71 2.87
CA PRO A 11 0.35 5.44 4.21
C PRO A 11 -0.79 4.42 4.22
N VAL A 12 -0.83 3.60 5.27
CA VAL A 12 -1.93 2.69 5.61
C VAL A 12 -2.45 3.08 6.97
N TYR A 13 -3.76 3.24 7.07
CA TYR A 13 -4.45 3.52 8.30
C TYR A 13 -5.82 2.84 8.30
N THR A 14 -6.32 2.58 9.49
CA THR A 14 -7.70 2.17 9.75
C THR A 14 -8.50 3.37 10.25
N LEU A 15 -9.77 3.16 10.60
CA LEU A 15 -10.57 4.17 11.28
C LEU A 15 -10.01 4.54 12.67
N ASP A 16 -9.30 3.60 13.32
CA ASP A 16 -8.87 3.73 14.71
C ASP A 16 -7.40 4.13 14.84
N SER A 17 -6.56 3.80 13.85
CA SER A 17 -5.12 3.99 13.98
C SER A 17 -4.37 4.03 12.65
N TYR A 18 -3.19 4.65 12.69
CA TYR A 18 -2.17 4.51 11.65
C TYR A 18 -1.45 3.16 11.80
N LEU A 19 -1.28 2.44 10.68
CA LEU A 19 -0.65 1.12 10.68
C LEU A 19 0.81 1.19 10.22
N GLN A 20 1.06 1.70 9.01
CA GLN A 20 2.42 1.81 8.46
C GLN A 20 2.48 2.83 7.32
N THR A 21 3.69 3.15 6.86
CA THR A 21 3.91 3.84 5.59
C THR A 21 5.16 3.31 4.90
N ILE A 22 5.16 3.36 3.57
CA ILE A 22 6.40 3.33 2.80
C ILE A 22 6.69 4.73 2.27
N THR A 23 7.97 5.11 2.30
CA THR A 23 8.49 6.32 1.69
C THR A 23 9.50 5.91 0.62
N PHE A 24 9.25 6.32 -0.62
CA PHE A 24 10.06 5.96 -1.78
C PHE A 24 10.53 7.22 -2.50
N GLN A 25 11.82 7.29 -2.84
CA GLN A 25 12.36 8.38 -3.65
C GLN A 25 12.05 8.13 -5.12
N GLY A 26 11.11 8.90 -5.67
CA GLY A 26 10.63 8.74 -7.05
C GLY A 26 9.14 8.43 -7.13
N LEU A 27 8.73 7.91 -8.28
CA LEU A 27 7.34 7.54 -8.57
C LEU A 27 7.09 6.08 -8.21
N ILE A 28 5.93 5.80 -7.63
CA ILE A 28 5.47 4.44 -7.38
C ILE A 28 4.94 3.85 -8.67
N ILE A 29 5.53 2.74 -9.09
CA ILE A 29 5.11 1.97 -10.25
C ILE A 29 4.40 0.70 -9.80
N VAL A 30 3.70 0.07 -10.73
CA VAL A 30 2.93 -1.16 -10.52
C VAL A 30 3.71 -2.23 -9.73
N THR A 31 4.95 -2.52 -10.11
CA THR A 31 5.74 -3.59 -9.45
C THR A 31 6.07 -3.26 -7.99
N LEU A 32 6.41 -1.99 -7.70
CA LEU A 32 6.67 -1.54 -6.33
C LEU A 32 5.39 -1.58 -5.48
N PHE A 33 4.25 -1.28 -6.09
CA PHE A 33 2.96 -1.35 -5.43
C PHE A 33 2.55 -2.81 -5.14
N GLU A 34 2.74 -3.73 -6.09
CA GLU A 34 2.52 -5.18 -5.89
C GLU A 34 3.38 -5.74 -4.75
N GLU A 35 4.69 -5.43 -4.75
CA GLU A 35 5.61 -5.85 -3.68
C GLU A 35 5.18 -5.28 -2.32
N TRP A 36 4.75 -4.02 -2.29
CA TRP A 36 4.25 -3.41 -1.06
C TRP A 36 2.99 -4.10 -0.53
N LEU A 37 2.03 -4.43 -1.42
CA LEU A 37 0.83 -5.16 -1.03
C LEU A 37 1.18 -6.53 -0.44
N GLU A 38 1.98 -7.32 -1.16
CA GLU A 38 2.30 -8.71 -0.80
C GLU A 38 3.11 -8.80 0.50
N PHE A 39 4.16 -7.99 0.63
CA PHE A 39 5.12 -8.15 1.72
C PHE A 39 4.85 -7.25 2.93
N TYR A 40 4.05 -6.19 2.78
CA TYR A 40 3.82 -5.23 3.86
C TYR A 40 2.35 -5.07 4.25
N LEU A 41 1.43 -4.86 3.30
CA LEU A 41 0.01 -4.62 3.64
C LEU A 41 -0.77 -5.89 3.99
N LEU A 42 -0.78 -6.89 3.11
CA LEU A 42 -1.59 -8.10 3.32
C LEU A 42 -1.23 -8.87 4.59
N PRO A 43 0.05 -8.98 5.01
CA PRO A 43 0.40 -9.64 6.27
C PRO A 43 -0.23 -8.98 7.51
N ILE A 44 -0.43 -7.65 7.49
CA ILE A 44 -1.06 -6.93 8.61
C ILE A 44 -2.59 -6.91 8.53
N CYS A 45 -3.18 -7.20 7.36
CA CYS A 45 -4.62 -7.34 7.17
C CYS A 45 -5.17 -8.68 7.66
N ASN A 46 -4.36 -9.64 8.11
CA ASN A 46 -4.86 -10.84 8.79
C ASN A 46 -3.94 -11.27 9.93
N PRO A 47 -3.86 -10.46 11.00
CA PRO A 47 -2.91 -10.71 12.09
C PRO A 47 -3.34 -11.91 12.95
N PHE A 48 -4.63 -12.23 12.99
CA PHE A 48 -5.19 -13.31 13.80
C PHE A 48 -5.87 -14.33 12.89
N ARG A 49 -5.08 -15.23 12.28
CA ARG A 49 -5.54 -16.30 11.38
C ARG A 49 -6.61 -17.24 11.99
N GLU A 50 -6.87 -17.13 13.29
CA GLU A 50 -7.81 -17.94 14.05
C GLU A 50 -9.24 -17.35 14.09
N ILE A 51 -9.42 -16.07 13.72
CA ILE A 51 -10.73 -15.41 13.64
C ILE A 51 -10.98 -15.04 12.18
N ASP A 52 -12.13 -15.41 11.62
CA ASP A 52 -12.53 -15.04 10.25
C ASP A 52 -12.89 -13.54 10.15
N ILE A 53 -11.88 -12.67 10.30
CA ILE A 53 -12.02 -11.23 10.13
C ILE A 53 -11.68 -10.89 8.69
N ARG A 54 -12.70 -10.45 7.95
CA ARG A 54 -12.51 -9.91 6.59
C ARG A 54 -12.10 -8.45 6.66
N ASN A 55 -10.92 -8.15 6.13
CA ASN A 55 -10.42 -6.79 6.04
C ASN A 55 -10.80 -6.20 4.68
N ILE A 56 -11.25 -4.94 4.68
CA ILE A 56 -11.61 -4.20 3.47
C ILE A 56 -10.52 -3.17 3.21
N ILE A 57 -9.85 -3.29 2.07
CA ILE A 57 -8.87 -2.30 1.61
C ILE A 57 -9.60 -1.30 0.71
N ILE A 58 -9.46 -0.01 1.01
CA ILE A 58 -10.08 1.08 0.25
C ILE A 58 -8.95 1.93 -0.32
N MET A 59 -8.95 2.12 -1.63
CA MET A 59 -7.95 2.90 -2.38
C MET A 59 -8.66 3.75 -3.44
N ASP A 60 -7.98 4.76 -3.96
CA ASP A 60 -8.46 5.50 -5.12
C ASP A 60 -8.33 4.67 -6.41
N ASN A 61 -8.96 5.14 -7.49
CA ASN A 61 -8.99 4.45 -8.78
C ASN A 61 -7.75 4.81 -9.64
N CYS A 62 -6.55 4.77 -9.05
CA CYS A 62 -5.31 4.97 -9.79
C CYS A 62 -5.07 3.79 -10.75
N SER A 63 -4.53 4.05 -11.94
CA SER A 63 -4.34 3.01 -12.96
C SER A 63 -3.45 1.85 -12.50
N ILE A 64 -2.50 2.10 -11.60
CA ILE A 64 -1.63 1.07 -11.04
C ILE A 64 -2.39 0.12 -10.08
N HIS A 65 -3.52 0.55 -9.52
CA HIS A 65 -4.37 -0.26 -8.64
C HIS A 65 -5.30 -1.19 -9.43
N CYS A 66 -5.46 -0.96 -10.73
CA CYS A 66 -6.33 -1.76 -11.60
C CYS A 66 -5.59 -2.93 -12.29
N ASN A 67 -4.36 -3.23 -11.89
CA ASN A 67 -3.62 -4.37 -12.43
C ASN A 67 -4.32 -5.68 -12.01
N PRO A 68 -4.48 -6.68 -12.90
CA PRO A 68 -5.09 -7.98 -12.57
C PRO A 68 -4.48 -8.75 -11.38
N ARG A 69 -3.25 -8.41 -10.97
CA ARG A 69 -2.58 -8.99 -9.80
C ARG A 69 -2.94 -8.32 -8.47
N VAL A 70 -3.56 -7.14 -8.53
CA VAL A 70 -4.06 -6.35 -7.39
C VAL A 70 -5.53 -6.66 -7.17
#